data_AF-A0A9D4MGT4-F1
#
_entry.id   AF-A0A9D4MGT4-F1
#
_cell.length_a   1.000
_cell.length_b   1.000
_cell.length_c   1.000
_cell.angle_alpha   90.00
_cell.angle_beta   90.00
_cell.angle_gamma   90.00
#
_symmetry.space_group_name_H-M   'P 1'
#
loop_
_entity.id
_entity.type
_entity.pdbx_description
1 polymer ?
#
loop_
_entity_poly.entity_id
_entity_poly.type
_entity_poly.pdbx_seq_one_letter_code
_entity_poly.pdbx_strand_id
1 'polypeptide(L)'
;MFNVHSTQRQYDSTFPDFMNMFNTGHWVVPCTDCKTGEGCTWSRATWQPVGCSYQQFSRRRLQQCLRGRKLLFIGDSTNRGIANYIIEQTNDTLHDWDKTHTTRLYQNVNNNRTQVAFSYYPHFWLPVTHRPSFKKVLYQLFKRYV
;
A
#
# COMPACT_ATOMS: atom_id res chain seq x y z
N MET A 1 27.93 -18.22 2.89
CA MET A 1 27.12 -18.62 4.06
C MET A 1 26.85 -17.36 4.85
N PHE A 2 25.63 -16.80 4.78
CA PHE A 2 25.30 -15.58 5.53
C PHE A 2 24.70 -15.99 6.87
N ASN A 3 25.40 -15.61 7.94
CA ASN A 3 25.04 -15.89 9.32
C ASN A 3 24.06 -14.80 9.79
N VAL A 4 22.80 -15.17 10.06
CA VAL A 4 21.78 -14.25 10.57
C VAL A 4 21.64 -14.51 12.06
N HIS A 5 22.33 -13.72 12.88
CA HIS A 5 22.04 -13.68 14.31
C HIS A 5 20.68 -12.98 14.50
N SER A 6 19.71 -13.78 14.94
CA SER A 6 18.37 -13.34 15.32
C SER A 6 18.42 -12.57 16.64
N THR A 7 18.44 -11.24 16.58
CA THR A 7 17.96 -10.42 17.71
C THR A 7 16.44 -10.51 17.73
N GLN A 8 15.92 -11.52 18.44
CA GLN A 8 14.50 -11.64 18.77
C GLN A 8 14.15 -10.48 19.71
N ARG A 9 13.56 -9.41 19.17
CA ARG A 9 12.91 -8.41 20.02
C ARG A 9 11.75 -9.11 20.72
N GLN A 10 11.84 -9.15 22.05
CA GLN A 10 10.81 -9.64 22.95
C GLN A 10 9.49 -8.95 22.61
N TYR A 11 8.52 -9.70 22.10
CA TYR A 11 7.18 -9.21 21.81
C TYR A 11 6.45 -9.10 23.16
N ASP A 12 6.18 -7.86 23.59
CA ASP A 12 5.52 -7.56 24.86
C ASP A 12 4.07 -8.09 24.84
N SER A 13 3.76 -9.00 25.76
CA SER A 13 2.51 -9.74 25.85
C SER A 13 1.35 -8.95 26.49
N THR A 14 1.50 -7.63 26.66
CA THR A 14 0.46 -6.76 27.25
C THR A 14 -0.40 -6.03 26.22
N PHE A 15 -0.17 -6.22 24.91
CA PHE A 15 -1.12 -5.76 23.89
C PHE A 15 -2.33 -6.71 23.85
N PRO A 16 -3.55 -6.26 24.19
CA PRO A 16 -4.75 -7.04 23.91
C PRO A 16 -4.76 -7.38 22.42
N ASP A 17 -5.20 -8.59 22.11
CA ASP A 17 -5.05 -9.29 20.82
C ASP A 17 -5.31 -8.36 19.61
N PHE A 18 -4.27 -7.63 19.20
CA PHE A 18 -4.35 -6.48 18.29
C PHE A 18 -4.90 -6.90 16.93
N MET A 19 -4.68 -8.16 16.57
CA MET A 19 -5.20 -8.79 15.36
C MET A 19 -6.72 -9.01 15.40
N ASN A 20 -7.31 -9.30 16.57
CA ASN A 20 -8.77 -9.41 16.70
C ASN A 20 -9.46 -8.05 16.61
N MET A 21 -8.81 -6.98 17.10
CA MET A 21 -9.32 -5.61 16.98
C MET A 21 -9.36 -5.11 15.53
N PHE A 22 -8.49 -5.59 14.65
CA PHE A 22 -8.53 -5.19 13.23
C PHE A 22 -9.68 -5.80 12.44
N ASN A 23 -10.10 -7.00 12.81
CA ASN A 23 -11.20 -7.72 12.15
C ASN A 23 -12.58 -7.31 12.69
N THR A 24 -12.61 -6.49 13.73
CA THR A 24 -13.83 -6.01 14.38
C THR A 24 -13.89 -4.49 14.33
N GLY A 25 -14.86 -3.95 13.60
CA GLY A 25 -14.96 -2.52 13.35
C GLY A 25 -16.17 -2.17 12.51
N HIS A 26 -16.24 -0.91 12.10
CA HIS A 26 -17.30 -0.42 11.23
C HIS A 26 -16.75 0.63 10.27
N TRP A 27 -17.43 0.78 9.12
CA TRP A 27 -17.16 1.89 8.21
C TRP A 27 -17.80 3.17 8.76
N VAL A 28 -17.00 4.22 8.91
CA VAL A 28 -17.47 5.57 9.21
C VAL A 28 -17.47 6.36 7.91
N VAL A 29 -18.65 6.82 7.50
CA VAL A 29 -18.85 7.60 6.28
C VAL A 29 -19.25 9.02 6.69
N PRO A 30 -18.48 10.06 6.31
CA PRO A 30 -18.87 11.43 6.58
C PRO A 30 -20.15 11.78 5.82
N CYS A 31 -21.18 12.26 6.52
CA CYS A 31 -22.44 12.71 5.92
C CYS A 31 -22.81 14.11 6.44
N THR A 32 -23.52 14.91 5.63
CA THR A 32 -24.05 16.23 6.07
C THR A 32 -25.15 16.08 7.12
N ASP A 33 -25.96 15.04 7.00
CA ASP A 33 -26.92 14.58 7.99
C ASP A 33 -27.01 13.05 7.96
N CYS A 34 -27.55 12.45 9.01
CA CYS A 34 -27.71 10.99 9.12
C CYS A 34 -29.14 10.53 8.82
N LYS A 35 -29.99 11.39 8.24
CA LYS A 35 -31.39 11.06 7.96
C LYS A 35 -31.53 10.33 6.63
N THR A 36 -30.71 10.69 5.65
CA THR A 36 -30.68 10.09 4.32
C THR A 36 -29.26 9.76 3.88
N GLY A 37 -29.10 8.85 2.92
CA GLY A 37 -27.79 8.49 2.38
C GLY A 37 -27.22 9.48 1.36
N GLU A 38 -28.01 10.45 0.88
CA GLU A 38 -27.63 11.35 -0.21
C GLU A 38 -26.50 12.33 0.17
N GLY A 39 -26.41 12.70 1.45
CA GLY A 39 -25.38 13.60 1.98
C GLY A 39 -24.03 12.95 2.29
N CYS A 40 -23.87 11.65 2.02
CA CYS A 40 -22.70 10.86 2.45
C CYS A 40 -21.57 10.84 1.41
N THR A 41 -20.35 11.12 1.86
CA THR A 41 -19.14 11.13 1.02
C THR A 41 -18.37 9.81 1.14
N TRP A 42 -18.75 8.83 0.33
CA TRP A 42 -18.13 7.49 0.33
C TRP A 42 -16.64 7.47 -0.01
N SER A 43 -16.16 8.42 -0.83
CA SER A 43 -14.72 8.56 -1.14
C SER A 43 -13.86 8.92 0.08
N ARG A 44 -14.48 9.34 1.18
CA ARG A 44 -13.84 9.66 2.47
C ARG A 44 -14.19 8.66 3.57
N ALA A 45 -14.78 7.52 3.21
CA ALA A 45 -15.10 6.47 4.18
C ALA A 45 -13.82 5.92 4.81
N THR A 46 -13.87 5.65 6.12
CA THR A 46 -12.73 5.11 6.87
C THR A 46 -13.16 3.89 7.69
N TRP A 47 -12.30 2.88 7.77
CA TRP A 47 -12.51 1.76 8.67
C TRP A 47 -12.11 2.17 10.09
N GLN A 48 -13.04 2.03 11.04
CA GLN A 48 -12.85 2.38 12.44
C GLN A 48 -12.86 1.09 13.28
N PRO A 49 -11.68 0.63 13.76
CA PRO A 49 -11.60 -0.50 14.67
C PRO A 49 -12.33 -0.22 15.99
N VAL A 50 -12.77 -1.28 16.66
CA VAL A 50 -13.33 -1.17 18.02
C VAL A 50 -12.19 -0.86 19.00
N GLY A 51 -12.35 0.17 19.83
CA GLY A 51 -11.44 0.46 20.95
C GLY A 51 -10.10 1.11 20.60
N CYS A 52 -9.82 1.41 19.33
CA CYS A 52 -8.64 2.18 18.92
C CYS A 52 -8.91 2.97 17.64
N SER A 53 -8.07 3.95 17.30
CA SER A 53 -8.15 4.67 16.02
C SER A 53 -6.84 4.57 15.25
N TYR A 54 -6.94 4.52 13.92
CA TYR A 54 -5.75 4.63 13.08
C TYR A 54 -5.19 6.04 13.17
N GLN A 55 -3.87 6.13 13.30
CA GLN A 55 -3.20 7.41 13.23
C GLN A 55 -3.36 7.98 11.82
N GLN A 56 -4.02 9.13 11.69
CA GLN A 56 -4.08 9.86 10.43
C GLN A 56 -2.74 10.56 10.18
N PHE A 57 -2.21 10.41 8.97
CA PHE A 57 -0.95 11.05 8.58
C PHE A 57 -1.25 12.29 7.75
N SER A 58 -0.76 13.45 8.19
CA SER A 58 -0.69 14.61 7.30
C SER A 58 0.25 14.31 6.13
N ARG A 59 0.00 14.94 4.98
CA ARG A 59 0.87 14.82 3.79
C ARG A 59 2.35 15.04 4.15
N ARG A 60 2.65 16.10 4.91
CA ARG A 60 4.01 16.42 5.36
C ARG A 60 4.64 15.26 6.14
N ARG A 61 3.90 14.65 7.07
CA ARG A 61 4.40 13.52 7.87
C ARG A 61 4.62 12.29 6.98
N LEU A 62 3.68 11.98 6.08
CA LEU A 62 3.82 10.88 5.13
C LEU A 62 5.04 11.06 4.21
N GLN A 63 5.21 12.25 3.63
CA GLN A 63 6.36 12.61 2.80
C GLN A 63 7.69 12.46 3.57
N GLN A 64 7.73 12.84 4.85
CA GLN A 64 8.92 12.66 5.68
C GLN A 64 9.21 11.18 5.95
N CYS A 65 8.19 10.38 6.29
CA CYS A 65 8.33 8.94 6.55
C CYS A 65 8.83 8.18 5.31
N LEU A 66 8.38 8.57 4.12
CA LEU A 66 8.72 7.92 2.86
C LEU A 66 9.98 8.48 2.18
N ARG A 67 10.59 9.53 2.73
CA ARG A 67 11.81 10.13 2.20
C ARG A 67 12.96 9.09 2.18
N GLY A 68 13.58 8.92 1.01
CA GLY A 68 14.65 7.95 0.76
C GLY A 68 14.19 6.50 0.72
N ARG A 69 12.88 6.21 0.73
CA ARG A 69 12.34 4.85 0.69
C ARG A 69 12.02 4.42 -0.74
N LYS A 70 12.15 3.12 -0.99
CA LYS A 70 11.71 2.43 -2.20
C LYS A 70 10.53 1.53 -1.82
N LEU A 71 9.37 1.76 -2.40
CA LEU A 71 8.16 0.97 -2.18
C LEU A 71 7.93 0.05 -3.39
N LEU A 72 7.86 -1.26 -3.16
CA LEU A 72 7.69 -2.25 -4.22
C LEU A 72 6.35 -2.95 -4.04
N PHE A 73 5.45 -2.76 -5.01
CA PHE A 73 4.16 -3.44 -5.06
C PHE A 73 4.22 -4.56 -6.11
N ILE A 74 3.97 -5.80 -5.69
CA ILE A 74 3.86 -6.96 -6.58
C ILE A 74 2.51 -7.61 -6.30
N GLY A 75 1.63 -7.61 -7.29
CA GLY A 75 0.27 -8.08 -7.10
C GLY A 75 -0.63 -7.73 -8.29
N ASP A 76 -1.94 -7.82 -8.11
CA ASP A 76 -2.90 -7.52 -9.15
C ASP A 76 -3.27 -6.01 -9.19
N SER A 77 -4.42 -5.68 -9.78
CA SER A 77 -4.93 -4.31 -9.82
C SER A 77 -5.20 -3.70 -8.44
N THR A 78 -5.45 -4.51 -7.41
CA THR A 78 -5.65 -4.06 -6.03
C THR A 78 -4.36 -3.48 -5.47
N ASN A 79 -3.23 -4.19 -5.64
CA ASN A 79 -1.92 -3.68 -5.26
C ASN A 79 -1.52 -2.44 -6.05
N ARG A 80 -1.93 -2.35 -7.33
CA ARG A 80 -1.75 -1.12 -8.12
C ARG A 80 -2.56 0.04 -7.53
N GLY A 81 -3.80 -0.19 -7.10
CA GLY A 81 -4.63 0.80 -6.44
C GLY A 81 -3.99 1.34 -5.15
N ILE A 82 -3.41 0.46 -4.33
CA ILE A 82 -2.68 0.85 -3.12
C ILE A 82 -1.46 1.72 -3.47
N ALA A 83 -0.69 1.33 -4.49
CA ALA A 83 0.45 2.13 -4.95
C ALA A 83 0.02 3.53 -5.41
N ASN A 84 -1.04 3.60 -6.22
CA ASN A 84 -1.61 4.85 -6.72
C ASN A 84 -2.08 5.76 -5.56
N TYR A 85 -2.75 5.19 -4.56
CA TYR A 85 -3.18 5.93 -3.37
C TYR A 85 -1.99 6.57 -2.65
N ILE A 86 -0.88 5.84 -2.43
CA ILE A 86 0.31 6.43 -1.78
C ILE A 86 0.93 7.55 -2.63
N ILE A 87 0.96 7.39 -3.96
CA ILE A 87 1.45 8.42 -4.87
C ILE A 87 0.59 9.67 -4.75
N GLU A 88 -0.73 9.56 -4.84
CA GLU A 88 -1.66 10.67 -4.67
C GLU A 88 -1.50 11.35 -3.30
N GLN A 89 -1.46 10.58 -2.21
CA GLN A 89 -1.30 11.14 -0.86
C GLN A 89 0.03 11.88 -0.67
N THR A 90 1.07 11.53 -1.42
CA THR A 90 2.39 12.19 -1.34
C THR A 90 2.56 13.34 -2.33
N ASN A 91 1.94 13.27 -3.50
CA ASN A 91 2.07 14.24 -4.59
C ASN A 91 0.89 15.22 -4.71
N ASP A 92 -0.18 15.05 -3.91
CA ASP A 92 -1.49 15.73 -4.05
C ASP A 92 -2.35 15.19 -5.21
N THR A 93 -1.73 14.93 -6.36
CA THR A 93 -2.40 14.48 -7.57
C THR A 93 -1.84 13.15 -8.08
N LEU A 94 -2.71 12.35 -8.70
CA LEU A 94 -2.33 11.16 -9.45
C LEU A 94 -2.33 11.49 -10.95
N HIS A 95 -1.15 11.63 -11.55
CA HIS A 95 -1.02 11.92 -12.98
C HIS A 95 -1.12 10.68 -13.87
N ASP A 96 -0.61 9.53 -13.40
CA ASP A 96 -0.52 8.29 -14.18
C ASP A 96 -1.35 7.17 -13.52
N TRP A 97 -2.52 6.84 -14.08
CA TRP A 97 -3.42 5.79 -13.55
C TRP A 97 -3.68 4.63 -14.51
N ASP A 98 -2.97 4.57 -15.63
CA ASP A 98 -3.22 3.62 -16.71
C ASP A 98 -3.19 2.15 -16.30
N LYS A 99 -4.07 1.36 -16.94
CA LYS A 99 -4.03 -0.10 -16.87
C LYS A 99 -2.68 -0.59 -17.38
N THR A 100 -2.06 -1.49 -16.61
CA THR A 100 -0.75 -2.05 -16.98
C THR A 100 -0.65 -3.49 -16.50
N HIS A 101 -0.21 -4.35 -17.41
CA HIS A 101 0.15 -5.74 -17.16
C HIS A 101 1.67 -5.92 -17.09
N THR A 102 2.40 -4.80 -16.97
CA THR A 102 3.85 -4.76 -16.96
C THR A 102 4.36 -4.07 -15.70
N THR A 103 5.68 -4.07 -15.51
CA THR A 103 6.31 -3.32 -14.43
C THR A 103 6.27 -1.82 -14.73
N ARG A 104 5.82 -1.03 -13.77
CA ARG A 104 5.87 0.45 -13.77
C ARG A 104 6.82 0.96 -12.71
N LEU A 105 7.55 2.02 -13.07
CA LEU A 105 8.45 2.76 -12.20
C LEU A 105 7.95 4.19 -12.10
N TYR A 106 7.65 4.65 -10.89
CA TYR A 106 7.24 6.02 -10.62
C TYR A 106 8.41 6.75 -9.97
N GLN A 107 9.06 7.63 -10.74
CA GLN A 107 10.28 8.34 -10.32
C GLN A 107 9.96 9.69 -9.65
N ASN A 108 8.90 10.36 -10.10
CA ASN A 108 8.51 11.70 -9.63
C ASN A 108 7.63 11.67 -8.38
N VAL A 109 7.86 10.72 -7.46
CA VAL A 109 7.08 10.60 -6.22
C VAL A 109 7.76 11.34 -5.08
N ASN A 110 6.99 12.13 -4.33
CA ASN A 110 7.44 12.92 -3.19
C ASN A 110 8.61 13.85 -3.55
N ASN A 111 8.49 14.57 -4.66
CA ASN A 111 9.54 15.43 -5.23
C ASN A 111 10.86 14.69 -5.49
N ASN A 112 10.80 13.52 -6.16
CA ASN A 112 11.93 12.62 -6.41
C ASN A 112 12.59 12.04 -5.16
N ARG A 113 11.95 12.14 -3.99
CA ARG A 113 12.51 11.64 -2.71
C ARG A 113 11.97 10.27 -2.32
N THR A 114 11.07 9.69 -3.11
CA THR A 114 10.53 8.36 -2.90
C THR A 114 10.44 7.67 -4.25
N GLN A 115 10.80 6.39 -4.32
CA GLN A 115 10.62 5.60 -5.53
C GLN A 115 9.49 4.60 -5.29
N VAL A 116 8.57 4.48 -6.25
CA VAL A 116 7.47 3.51 -6.16
C VAL A 116 7.48 2.62 -7.39
N ALA A 117 7.34 1.31 -7.17
CA ALA A 117 7.21 0.32 -8.22
C ALA A 117 5.90 -0.41 -8.14
N PHE A 118 5.39 -0.77 -9.30
CA PHE A 118 4.36 -1.80 -9.40
C PHE A 118 4.80 -2.85 -10.42
N SER A 119 4.59 -4.13 -10.12
CA SER A 119 4.67 -5.20 -11.11
C SER A 119 3.46 -6.11 -10.97
N TYR A 120 2.74 -6.31 -12.07
CA TYR A 120 1.59 -7.20 -12.05
C TYR A 120 2.03 -8.64 -11.77
N TYR A 121 1.36 -9.31 -10.84
CA TYR A 121 1.54 -10.75 -10.58
C TYR A 121 0.32 -11.28 -9.83
N PRO A 122 -0.17 -12.50 -10.12
CA PRO A 122 0.28 -13.45 -11.15
C PRO A 122 -0.06 -13.01 -12.57
N HIS A 123 0.69 -13.46 -13.58
CA HIS A 123 0.36 -13.22 -15.00
C HIS A 123 -0.70 -14.22 -15.47
N PHE A 124 -1.97 -14.02 -15.06
CA PHE A 124 -3.05 -14.96 -15.36
C PHE A 124 -3.33 -15.13 -16.87
N TRP A 125 -3.01 -14.12 -17.68
CA TRP A 125 -3.15 -14.14 -19.14
C TRP A 125 -2.11 -15.03 -19.85
N LEU A 126 -1.05 -15.48 -19.16
CA LEU A 126 -0.07 -16.39 -19.73
C LEU A 126 -0.47 -17.85 -19.48
N PRO A 127 -0.12 -18.79 -20.39
CA PRO A 127 -0.17 -20.21 -20.10
C PRO A 127 0.66 -20.56 -18.87
N VAL A 128 0.23 -21.56 -18.09
CA VAL A 128 0.88 -21.95 -16.82
C VAL A 128 2.38 -22.18 -16.99
N THR A 129 2.79 -22.81 -18.09
CA THR A 129 4.20 -23.10 -18.44
C THR A 129 5.05 -21.86 -18.68
N HIS A 130 4.44 -20.72 -19.00
CA HIS A 130 5.11 -19.45 -19.30
C HIS A 130 4.98 -18.42 -18.16
N ARG A 131 4.20 -18.71 -17.12
CA ARG A 131 4.04 -17.81 -15.97
C ARG A 131 5.37 -17.72 -15.21
N PRO A 132 5.93 -16.52 -15.02
CA PRO A 132 7.11 -16.38 -14.19
C PRO A 132 6.77 -16.72 -12.74
N SER A 133 7.71 -17.34 -12.01
CA SER A 133 7.56 -17.47 -10.56
C SER A 133 7.64 -16.10 -9.89
N PHE A 134 7.06 -15.98 -8.70
CA PHE A 134 7.19 -14.77 -7.88
C PHE A 134 8.66 -14.33 -7.72
N LYS A 135 9.58 -15.29 -7.45
CA LYS A 135 11.02 -15.04 -7.35
C LYS A 135 11.60 -14.39 -8.61
N LYS A 136 11.17 -14.84 -9.80
CA LYS A 136 11.61 -14.28 -11.08
C LYS A 136 11.12 -12.84 -11.26
N VAL A 137 9.86 -12.57 -10.94
CA VAL A 137 9.29 -11.21 -10.98
C VAL A 137 10.00 -10.27 -10.00
N LEU A 138 10.21 -10.72 -8.76
CA LEU A 138 10.91 -9.96 -7.73
C LEU A 138 12.36 -9.64 -8.15
N TYR A 139 13.08 -10.63 -8.67
CA TYR A 139 14.45 -10.43 -9.17
C TYR A 139 14.50 -9.42 -10.33
N GLN A 140 13.57 -9.52 -11.29
CA GLN A 140 13.46 -8.56 -12.38
C GLN A 140 13.16 -7.15 -11.90
N LEU A 141 12.32 -7.02 -10.86
CA LEU A 141 12.04 -5.74 -10.23
C LEU A 141 13.31 -5.16 -9.58
N PHE A 142 14.03 -5.94 -8.77
CA PHE A 142 15.27 -5.49 -8.15
C PHE A 142 16.32 -5.05 -9.17
N LYS A 143 16.51 -5.80 -10.27
CA LYS A 143 17.45 -5.42 -11.34
C LYS A 143 17.14 -4.08 -12.00
N ARG A 144 15.89 -3.59 -11.90
CA ARG A 144 15.47 -2.28 -12.39
C ARG A 144 15.56 -1.17 -11.33
N TYR A 145 15.74 -1.54 -10.06
CA TYR A 145 15.71 -0.65 -8.88
C TYR A 145 17.05 -0.47 -8.18
N VAL A 146 17.97 -1.43 -8.33
CA VAL A 146 19.30 -1.50 -7.71
C VAL A 146 20.32 -1.52 -8.83
#